data_AF-A0A7Y5D8B5-F1
#
_entry.id   AF-A0A7Y5D8B5-F1
#
_cell.length_a   1.000
_cell.length_b   1.000
_cell.length_c   1.000
_cell.angle_alpha   90.00
_cell.angle_beta   90.00
_cell.angle_gamma   90.00
#
_symmetry.space_group_name_H-M   'P 1'
#
loop_
_entity.id
_entity.type
_entity.pdbx_description
1 polymer ?
#
loop_
_entity_poly.entity_id
_entity_poly.type
_entity_poly.pdbx_seq_one_letter_code
_entity_poly.pdbx_strand_id
1 'polypeptide(L)'
;MRLNTLRFAMLSLALTAANHPVKAATPVFASGYTDLSRDCRPAFADAELEEGQDNALRCKGSGEYGLFIYFSAMDAMLTVENARGDTVFDMPLTLDDYERGKVEWRLADGHAFAIIVRMKPKGAPETLEIRGIDSRRTIHRSVPVAGRKNANAQARTEADKAYVAGVR
;
A
#
# COMPACT_ATOMS: atom_id res chain seq x y z
N MET A 1 -16.68 80.76 -7.74
CA MET A 1 -16.62 79.35 -8.15
C MET A 1 -15.16 78.94 -8.28
N ARG A 2 -14.59 78.22 -7.31
CA ARG A 2 -13.20 77.75 -7.34
C ARG A 2 -13.20 76.22 -7.44
N LEU A 3 -12.55 75.69 -8.47
CA LEU A 3 -12.30 74.27 -8.68
C LEU A 3 -11.12 73.82 -7.80
N ASN A 4 -11.34 72.77 -7.00
CA ASN A 4 -10.31 72.12 -6.22
C ASN A 4 -10.02 70.74 -6.83
N THR A 5 -8.82 70.59 -7.40
CA THR A 5 -8.34 69.39 -8.07
C THR A 5 -7.64 68.49 -7.05
N LEU A 6 -8.28 67.40 -6.63
CA LEU A 6 -7.65 66.36 -5.78
C LEU A 6 -6.92 65.35 -6.68
N ARG A 7 -5.59 65.28 -6.56
CA ARG A 7 -4.76 64.22 -7.16
C ARG A 7 -4.65 63.05 -6.18
N PHE A 8 -5.24 61.90 -6.52
CA PHE A 8 -4.99 60.64 -5.84
C PHE A 8 -3.76 59.96 -6.45
N ALA A 9 -2.69 59.83 -5.67
CA ALA A 9 -1.55 58.99 -6.00
C ALA A 9 -1.86 57.55 -5.58
N MET A 10 -2.09 56.65 -6.55
CA MET A 10 -2.13 55.21 -6.30
C MET A 10 -0.70 54.69 -6.13
N LEU A 11 -0.38 54.20 -4.94
CA LEU A 11 0.86 53.50 -4.64
C LEU A 11 0.63 51.99 -4.86
N SER A 12 1.02 51.47 -6.02
CA SER A 12 0.96 50.05 -6.33
C SER A 12 2.10 49.31 -5.64
N LEU A 13 1.81 48.69 -4.49
CA LEU A 13 2.74 47.82 -3.78
C LEU A 13 2.77 46.46 -4.51
N ALA A 14 3.75 46.26 -5.39
CA ALA A 14 3.99 44.99 -6.05
C ALA A 14 4.58 43.99 -5.03
N LEU A 15 3.73 43.13 -4.47
CA LEU A 15 4.12 42.01 -3.62
C LEU A 15 4.73 40.91 -4.51
N THR A 16 6.05 40.93 -4.70
CA THR A 16 6.79 39.82 -5.31
C THR A 16 6.90 38.68 -4.31
N ALA A 17 5.88 37.81 -4.28
CA ALA A 17 5.96 36.52 -3.61
C ALA A 17 7.11 35.71 -4.22
N ALA A 18 8.22 35.62 -3.50
CA ALA A 18 9.35 34.78 -3.86
C ALA A 18 8.92 33.31 -3.76
N ASN A 19 8.51 32.73 -4.89
CA ASN A 19 8.29 31.30 -5.07
C ASN A 19 9.62 30.56 -4.89
N HIS A 20 9.98 30.28 -3.65
CA HIS A 20 11.07 29.36 -3.37
C HIS A 20 10.58 27.95 -3.71
N PRO A 21 11.28 27.21 -4.58
CA PRO A 21 10.94 25.82 -4.83
C PRO A 21 11.10 25.07 -3.51
N VAL A 22 9.97 24.63 -2.93
CA VAL A 22 9.99 23.69 -1.81
C VAL A 22 10.62 22.41 -2.35
N LYS A 23 11.89 22.19 -1.99
CA LYS A 23 12.59 20.96 -2.32
C LYS A 23 11.86 19.84 -1.58
N ALA A 24 11.09 19.05 -2.32
CA ALA A 24 10.38 17.91 -1.75
C ALA A 24 11.40 17.03 -1.00
N ALA A 25 11.15 16.79 0.28
CA ALA A 25 12.01 15.93 1.08
C ALA A 25 12.03 14.52 0.48
N THR A 26 13.20 13.89 0.48
CA THR A 26 13.31 12.48 0.09
C THR A 26 12.56 11.63 1.11
N PRO A 27 11.59 10.79 0.70
CA PRO A 27 10.82 9.97 1.63
C PRO A 27 11.73 9.00 2.40
N VAL A 28 11.42 8.80 3.68
CA VAL A 28 12.09 7.81 4.52
C VAL A 28 11.33 6.50 4.41
N PHE A 29 11.98 5.49 3.85
CA PHE A 29 11.35 4.20 3.64
C PHE A 29 11.62 3.19 4.76
N ALA A 30 10.58 2.48 5.19
CA ALA A 30 10.64 1.48 6.25
C ALA A 30 9.77 0.25 5.91
N SER A 31 9.93 -0.82 6.68
CA SER A 31 9.13 -2.04 6.51
C SER A 31 8.47 -2.44 7.82
N GLY A 32 7.17 -2.77 7.75
CA GLY A 32 6.42 -3.47 8.78
C GLY A 32 6.11 -4.90 8.34
N TYR A 33 5.67 -5.76 9.27
CA TYR A 33 5.37 -7.16 8.95
C TYR A 33 4.08 -7.61 9.62
N THR A 34 3.26 -8.34 8.87
CA THR A 34 2.19 -9.18 9.39
C THR A 34 2.60 -10.64 9.25
N ASP A 35 2.56 -11.37 10.35
CA ASP A 35 2.77 -12.80 10.41
C ASP A 35 1.42 -13.51 10.37
N LEU A 36 1.10 -14.18 9.26
CA LEU A 36 -0.25 -14.69 9.03
C LEU A 36 -0.67 -15.71 10.09
N SER A 37 0.29 -16.49 10.62
CA SER A 37 0.03 -17.48 11.66
C SER A 37 -0.35 -16.87 13.02
N ARG A 38 0.13 -15.65 13.31
CA ARG A 38 0.00 -15.02 14.63
C ARG A 38 -0.97 -13.85 14.66
N ASP A 39 -1.06 -13.13 13.56
CA ASP A 39 -1.76 -11.85 13.47
C ASP A 39 -3.14 -11.95 12.82
N CYS A 40 -3.52 -13.11 12.26
CA CYS A 40 -4.82 -13.36 11.65
C CYS A 40 -5.81 -14.00 12.63
N ARG A 41 -7.07 -13.59 12.57
CA ARG A 41 -8.19 -14.15 13.33
C ARG A 41 -9.39 -14.36 12.40
N PRO A 42 -10.32 -15.26 12.74
CA PRO A 42 -11.58 -15.39 12.01
C PRO A 42 -12.28 -14.03 11.89
N ALA A 43 -12.80 -13.74 10.70
CA ALA A 43 -13.39 -12.44 10.37
C ALA A 43 -14.81 -12.29 10.88
N PHE A 44 -15.52 -13.41 11.02
CA PHE A 44 -16.93 -13.49 11.42
C PHE A 44 -17.10 -14.40 12.64
N ALA A 45 -18.16 -14.19 13.42
CA ALA A 45 -18.56 -15.14 14.44
C ALA A 45 -19.20 -16.38 13.81
N ASP A 46 -19.12 -17.54 14.46
CA ASP A 46 -19.66 -18.80 13.92
C ASP A 46 -21.17 -18.71 13.61
N ALA A 47 -21.91 -17.91 14.36
CA ALA A 47 -23.35 -17.69 14.14
C ALA A 47 -23.68 -16.88 12.87
N GLU A 48 -22.68 -16.21 12.29
CA GLU A 48 -22.81 -15.43 11.05
C GLU A 48 -22.41 -16.25 9.82
N LEU A 49 -21.91 -17.47 10.01
CA LEU A 49 -21.49 -18.36 8.91
C LEU A 49 -22.64 -19.27 8.49
N GLU A 50 -22.82 -19.41 7.17
CA GLU A 50 -23.68 -20.44 6.62
C GLU A 50 -23.01 -21.82 6.72
N GLU A 51 -23.81 -22.89 6.82
CA GLU A 51 -23.29 -24.25 6.89
C GLU A 51 -22.43 -24.57 5.66
N GLY A 52 -21.18 -24.97 5.90
CA GLY A 52 -20.21 -25.28 4.84
C GLY A 52 -19.43 -24.08 4.31
N GLN A 53 -19.62 -22.88 4.87
CA GLN A 53 -18.82 -21.71 4.51
C GLN A 53 -17.51 -21.66 5.31
N ASP A 54 -16.40 -21.37 4.61
CA ASP A 54 -15.13 -21.07 5.26
C ASP A 54 -15.17 -19.69 5.93
N ASN A 55 -14.68 -19.60 7.16
CA ASN A 55 -14.53 -18.32 7.84
C ASN A 55 -13.30 -17.60 7.30
N ALA A 56 -13.51 -16.48 6.61
CA ALA A 56 -12.42 -15.60 6.17
C ALA A 56 -11.57 -15.17 7.37
N LEU A 57 -10.34 -14.71 7.12
CA LEU A 57 -9.44 -14.21 8.15
C LEU A 57 -9.26 -12.70 8.00
N ARG A 58 -9.29 -11.99 9.13
CA ARG A 58 -8.80 -10.62 9.24
C ARG A 58 -7.48 -10.61 9.99
N CYS A 59 -6.48 -9.99 9.40
CA CYS A 59 -5.16 -9.90 9.99
C CYS A 59 -4.79 -8.45 10.30
N LYS A 60 -4.06 -8.28 11.41
CA LYS A 60 -3.45 -6.99 11.75
C LYS A 60 -2.60 -6.49 10.58
N GLY A 61 -2.72 -5.22 10.22
CA GLY A 61 -1.90 -4.61 9.19
C GLY A 61 -1.05 -3.44 9.72
N SER A 62 -0.86 -2.44 8.87
CA SER A 62 -0.05 -1.26 9.17
C SER A 62 -0.89 0.01 9.04
N GLY A 63 -0.87 0.85 10.09
CA GLY A 63 -1.66 2.08 10.13
C GLY A 63 -3.16 1.78 10.08
N GLU A 64 -3.85 2.35 9.09
CA GLU A 64 -5.28 2.17 8.84
C GLU A 64 -5.63 0.95 7.97
N TYR A 65 -4.62 0.20 7.51
CA TYR A 65 -4.82 -0.94 6.64
C TYR A 65 -4.78 -2.26 7.41
N GLY A 66 -5.60 -3.21 6.97
CA GLY A 66 -5.61 -4.60 7.41
C GLY A 66 -5.48 -5.56 6.23
N LEU A 67 -5.15 -6.82 6.52
CA LEU A 67 -5.28 -7.87 5.50
C LEU A 67 -6.61 -8.59 5.70
N PHE A 68 -7.24 -8.94 4.61
CA PHE A 68 -8.40 -9.83 4.60
C PHE A 68 -8.10 -11.01 3.69
N ILE A 69 -8.22 -12.22 4.22
CA ILE A 69 -7.99 -13.47 3.49
C ILE A 69 -9.33 -14.17 3.40
N TYR A 70 -9.82 -14.37 2.19
CA TYR A 70 -11.07 -15.09 1.97
C TYR A 70 -10.80 -16.32 1.12
N PHE A 71 -11.71 -17.28 1.18
CA PHE A 71 -11.51 -18.60 0.60
C PHE A 71 -12.49 -18.83 -0.55
N SER A 72 -12.01 -19.58 -1.52
CA SER A 72 -12.83 -20.21 -2.55
C SER A 72 -12.67 -21.72 -2.43
N ALA A 73 -13.43 -22.48 -3.22
CA ALA A 73 -13.31 -23.95 -3.24
C ALA A 73 -11.90 -24.46 -3.59
N MET A 74 -11.02 -23.64 -4.17
CA MET A 74 -9.69 -24.05 -4.60
C MET A 74 -8.55 -23.28 -3.95
N ASP A 75 -8.77 -22.01 -3.62
CA ASP A 75 -7.69 -21.07 -3.32
C ASP A 75 -8.04 -20.14 -2.16
N ALA A 76 -7.02 -19.78 -1.38
CA ALA A 76 -7.05 -18.66 -0.46
C ALA A 76 -6.64 -17.37 -1.19
N MET A 77 -7.42 -16.30 -1.02
CA MET A 77 -7.21 -15.02 -1.67
C MET A 77 -6.91 -13.95 -0.63
N LEU A 78 -5.77 -13.28 -0.78
CA LEU A 78 -5.34 -12.18 0.05
C LEU A 78 -5.73 -10.84 -0.56
N THR A 79 -6.33 -10.01 0.28
CA THR A 79 -6.71 -8.64 0.00
C THR A 79 -6.24 -7.67 1.10
N VAL A 80 -6.11 -6.38 0.78
CA VAL A 80 -5.86 -5.30 1.73
C VAL A 80 -7.12 -4.47 1.84
N GLU A 81 -7.59 -4.27 3.06
CA GLU A 81 -8.73 -3.42 3.40
C GLU A 81 -8.25 -2.15 4.11
N ASN A 82 -8.92 -1.02 3.88
CA ASN A 82 -8.76 0.17 4.73
C ASN A 82 -9.64 0.06 6.01
N ALA A 83 -9.59 1.08 6.86
CA ALA A 83 -10.37 1.13 8.11
C ALA A 83 -11.90 1.10 7.91
N ARG A 84 -12.40 1.36 6.69
CA ARG A 84 -13.82 1.27 6.34
C ARG A 84 -14.21 -0.11 5.80
N GLY A 85 -13.24 -1.00 5.59
CA GLY A 85 -13.44 -2.30 4.96
C GLY A 85 -13.42 -2.28 3.43
N ASP A 86 -13.02 -1.15 2.79
CA ASP A 86 -12.91 -1.13 1.34
C ASP A 86 -11.60 -1.80 0.90
N THR A 87 -11.66 -2.62 -0.15
CA THR A 87 -10.46 -3.15 -0.81
C THR A 87 -9.66 -2.04 -1.48
N VAL A 88 -8.35 -1.96 -1.22
CA VAL A 88 -7.49 -0.85 -1.67
C VAL A 88 -6.41 -1.21 -2.70
N PHE A 89 -6.44 -2.40 -3.30
CA PHE A 89 -5.55 -2.80 -4.40
C PHE A 89 -6.36 -3.58 -5.44
N ASP A 90 -5.98 -3.49 -6.70
CA ASP A 90 -6.88 -3.80 -7.83
C ASP A 90 -7.26 -5.29 -7.96
N MET A 91 -6.37 -6.19 -7.54
CA MET A 91 -6.53 -7.62 -7.78
C MET A 91 -5.97 -8.45 -6.64
N PRO A 92 -6.79 -9.32 -6.01
CA PRO A 92 -6.38 -10.28 -4.99
C PRO A 92 -5.18 -11.13 -5.36
N LEU A 93 -4.39 -11.49 -4.35
CA LEU A 93 -3.28 -12.42 -4.49
C LEU A 93 -3.69 -13.80 -4.01
N THR A 94 -3.52 -14.83 -4.85
CA THR A 94 -3.69 -16.22 -4.43
C THR A 94 -2.56 -16.62 -3.49
N LEU A 95 -2.88 -17.12 -2.29
CA LEU A 95 -1.89 -17.58 -1.30
C LEU A 95 -1.82 -19.10 -1.25
N ASP A 96 -0.63 -19.66 -1.43
CA ASP A 96 -0.39 -21.09 -1.25
C ASP A 96 -0.11 -21.49 0.21
N ASP A 97 0.35 -20.56 1.06
CA ASP A 97 0.78 -20.82 2.45
C ASP A 97 0.21 -19.76 3.41
N TYR A 98 -1.11 -19.58 3.38
CA TYR A 98 -1.79 -18.57 4.21
C TYR A 98 -1.66 -18.83 5.72
N GLU A 99 -1.36 -20.07 6.13
CA GLU A 99 -1.19 -20.44 7.54
C GLU A 99 0.17 -20.04 8.12
N ARG A 100 1.20 -19.82 7.29
CA ARG A 100 2.59 -19.57 7.74
C ARG A 100 3.30 -18.44 7.01
N GLY A 101 2.63 -17.82 6.05
CA GLY A 101 3.15 -16.72 5.27
C GLY A 101 3.46 -15.48 6.10
N LYS A 102 4.26 -14.59 5.50
CA LYS A 102 4.51 -13.24 6.01
C LYS A 102 4.22 -12.24 4.92
N VAL A 103 3.56 -11.16 5.29
CA VAL A 103 3.34 -10.01 4.41
C VAL A 103 4.17 -8.85 4.93
N GLU A 104 5.02 -8.31 4.06
CA GLU A 104 5.78 -7.11 4.38
C GLU A 104 5.00 -5.88 3.91
N TRP A 105 4.76 -4.95 4.83
CA TRP A 105 4.25 -3.62 4.51
C TRP A 105 5.40 -2.72 4.15
N ARG A 106 5.39 -2.12 2.96
CA ARG A 106 6.35 -1.09 2.60
C ARG A 106 5.79 0.28 2.91
N LEU A 107 6.56 1.04 3.70
CA LEU A 107 6.18 2.33 4.25
C LEU A 107 7.02 3.45 3.65
N ALA A 108 6.40 4.60 3.42
CA ALA A 108 7.04 5.87 3.11
C ALA A 108 6.59 6.88 4.16
N ASP A 109 7.54 7.47 4.89
CA ASP A 109 7.28 8.44 5.95
C ASP A 109 6.28 7.93 7.02
N GLY A 110 6.36 6.63 7.31
CA GLY A 110 5.47 5.94 8.28
C GLY A 110 4.13 5.47 7.72
N HIS A 111 3.79 5.81 6.48
CA HIS A 111 2.54 5.42 5.84
C HIS A 111 2.74 4.25 4.87
N ALA A 112 1.90 3.22 4.98
CA ALA A 112 1.94 2.10 4.04
C ALA A 112 1.55 2.55 2.63
N PHE A 113 2.29 2.09 1.63
CA PHE A 113 2.00 2.37 0.22
C PHE A 113 2.03 1.12 -0.66
N ALA A 114 2.58 0.01 -0.17
CA ALA A 114 2.59 -1.27 -0.85
C ALA A 114 2.70 -2.42 0.15
N ILE A 115 2.36 -3.62 -0.32
CA ILE A 115 2.73 -4.88 0.31
C ILE A 115 3.71 -5.65 -0.57
N ILE A 116 4.53 -6.49 0.07
CA ILE A 116 5.40 -7.47 -0.59
C ILE A 116 5.07 -8.84 0.00
N VAL A 117 4.69 -9.77 -0.87
CA VAL A 117 4.25 -11.12 -0.49
C VAL A 117 5.11 -12.14 -1.21
N ARG A 118 5.64 -13.10 -0.47
CA ARG A 118 6.34 -14.26 -1.05
C ARG A 118 5.31 -15.28 -1.50
N MET A 119 5.36 -15.66 -2.77
CA MET A 119 4.41 -16.58 -3.38
C MET A 119 5.14 -17.74 -4.05
N LYS A 120 4.58 -18.94 -3.96
CA LYS A 120 5.13 -20.14 -4.61
C LYS A 120 4.01 -20.89 -5.32
N PRO A 121 3.46 -20.33 -6.41
CA PRO A 121 2.32 -20.92 -7.08
C PRO A 121 2.65 -22.33 -7.57
N LYS A 122 1.66 -23.22 -7.53
CA LYS A 122 1.83 -24.60 -8.00
C LYS A 122 2.34 -24.64 -9.45
N GLY A 123 3.50 -25.24 -9.66
CA GLY A 123 4.12 -25.37 -10.98
C GLY A 123 4.85 -24.12 -11.48
N ALA A 124 4.97 -23.06 -10.67
CA ALA A 124 5.72 -21.86 -11.01
C ALA A 124 6.90 -21.62 -10.06
N PRO A 125 7.94 -20.87 -10.50
CA PRO A 125 9.00 -20.41 -9.61
C PRO A 125 8.48 -19.49 -8.51
N GLU A 126 9.14 -19.51 -7.36
CA GLU A 126 8.84 -18.60 -6.25
C GLU A 126 9.15 -17.15 -6.61
N THR A 127 8.23 -16.24 -6.27
CA THR A 127 8.33 -14.80 -6.50
C THR A 127 8.06 -14.00 -5.23
N LEU A 128 8.51 -12.74 -5.24
CA LEU A 128 8.03 -11.68 -4.35
C LEU A 128 7.14 -10.77 -5.16
N GLU A 129 5.84 -10.85 -4.91
CA GLU A 129 4.83 -9.98 -5.51
C GLU A 129 4.76 -8.66 -4.75
N ILE A 130 4.90 -7.56 -5.48
CA ILE A 130 4.77 -6.21 -4.96
C ILE A 130 3.44 -5.66 -5.46
N ARG A 131 2.58 -5.20 -4.54
CA ARG A 131 1.28 -4.61 -4.83
C ARG A 131 1.14 -3.28 -4.10
N GLY A 132 0.94 -2.20 -4.83
CA GLY A 132 0.63 -0.90 -4.23
C GLY A 132 -0.80 -0.83 -3.72
N ILE A 133 -1.05 0.08 -2.78
CA ILE A 133 -2.36 0.31 -2.18
C ILE A 133 -2.85 1.75 -2.44
N ASP A 134 -4.16 1.92 -2.44
CA ASP A 134 -4.88 3.17 -2.70
C ASP A 134 -4.40 3.92 -3.94
N SER A 135 -3.86 5.13 -3.77
CA SER A 135 -3.38 5.98 -4.86
C SER A 135 -2.14 5.41 -5.56
N ARG A 136 -1.66 4.24 -5.11
CA ARG A 136 -0.50 3.51 -5.66
C ARG A 136 -0.88 2.15 -6.23
N ARG A 137 -2.16 1.83 -6.40
CA ARG A 137 -2.66 0.53 -6.92
C ARG A 137 -2.01 0.05 -8.22
N THR A 138 -1.54 0.97 -9.07
CA THR A 138 -0.84 0.64 -10.33
C THR A 138 0.59 0.09 -10.13
N ILE A 139 1.13 0.13 -8.91
CA ILE A 139 2.37 -0.58 -8.58
C ILE A 139 2.08 -2.08 -8.55
N HIS A 140 2.41 -2.74 -9.66
CA HIS A 140 2.37 -4.19 -9.79
C HIS A 140 3.74 -4.66 -10.32
N ARG A 141 4.50 -5.38 -9.50
CA ARG A 141 5.80 -5.94 -9.89
C ARG A 141 5.98 -7.33 -9.29
N SER A 142 6.82 -8.13 -9.92
CA SER A 142 7.21 -9.46 -9.44
C SER A 142 8.73 -9.60 -9.48
N VAL A 143 9.32 -10.09 -8.40
CA VAL A 143 10.76 -10.35 -8.31
C VAL A 143 10.98 -11.86 -8.11
N PRO A 144 11.64 -12.57 -9.04
CA PRO A 144 11.90 -13.99 -8.87
C PRO A 144 12.89 -14.22 -7.73
N VAL A 145 12.65 -15.23 -6.90
CA VAL A 145 13.53 -15.57 -5.77
C VAL A 145 14.69 -16.47 -6.21
N ALA A 146 14.42 -17.44 -7.09
CA ALA A 146 15.39 -18.45 -7.48
C ALA A 146 16.71 -17.82 -7.98
N GLY A 147 17.84 -18.31 -7.47
CA GLY A 147 19.17 -17.82 -7.83
C GLY A 147 19.55 -16.44 -7.28
N ARG A 148 18.72 -15.80 -6.44
CA ARG A 148 18.99 -14.47 -5.87
C ARG A 148 19.21 -14.52 -4.37
N LYS A 149 20.39 -14.12 -3.90
CA LYS A 149 20.70 -14.03 -2.45
C LYS A 149 19.95 -12.91 -1.73
N ASN A 150 19.56 -11.84 -2.44
CA ASN A 150 19.00 -10.62 -1.85
C ASN A 150 17.61 -10.25 -2.43
N ALA A 151 16.79 -11.23 -2.80
CA ALA A 151 15.49 -10.99 -3.44
C ALA A 151 14.59 -10.01 -2.67
N ASN A 152 14.54 -10.12 -1.33
CA ASN A 152 13.75 -9.21 -0.48
C ASN A 152 14.24 -7.75 -0.58
N ALA A 153 15.56 -7.51 -0.52
CA ALA A 153 16.12 -6.16 -0.62
C ALA A 153 15.86 -5.55 -2.01
N GLN A 154 15.89 -6.39 -3.05
CA GLN A 154 15.54 -5.96 -4.39
C GLN A 154 14.05 -5.62 -4.51
N ALA A 155 13.16 -6.43 -3.96
CA ALA A 155 11.73 -6.14 -3.98
C ALA A 155 11.41 -4.80 -3.30
N ARG A 156 12.02 -4.52 -2.13
CA ARG A 156 11.92 -3.21 -1.47
C ARG A 156 12.42 -2.08 -2.36
N THR A 157 13.59 -2.26 -2.98
CA THR A 157 14.17 -1.27 -3.89
C THR A 157 13.25 -0.96 -5.07
N GLU A 158 12.60 -1.98 -5.65
CA GLU A 158 11.64 -1.78 -6.75
C GLU A 158 10.35 -1.10 -6.28
N ALA A 159 9.85 -1.41 -5.08
CA ALA A 159 8.72 -0.71 -4.48
C ALA A 159 9.04 0.78 -4.23
N ASP A 160 10.20 1.07 -3.65
CA ASP A 160 10.66 2.43 -3.36
C ASP A 160 10.83 3.26 -4.64
N LYS A 161 11.45 2.67 -5.67
CA LYS A 161 11.58 3.32 -6.99
C LYS A 161 10.20 3.64 -7.59
N ALA A 162 9.27 2.70 -7.54
CA ALA A 162 7.92 2.90 -8.07
C ALA A 162 7.17 4.02 -7.31
N TYR A 163 7.37 4.11 -5.99
CA TYR A 163 6.83 5.20 -5.17
C TYR A 163 7.37 6.57 -5.61
N VAL A 164 8.71 6.70 -5.75
CA VAL A 164 9.38 7.95 -6.15
C VAL A 164 9.02 8.35 -7.57
N ALA A 165 8.89 7.39 -8.49
CA ALA A 165 8.51 7.64 -9.88
C ALA A 165 7.07 8.18 -10.04
N GLY A 166 6.29 8.23 -8.95
CA GLY A 166 4.92 8.75 -9.01
C GLY A 166 3.97 7.84 -9.78
N VAL A 167 4.29 6.55 -9.87
CA VAL A 167 3.37 5.55 -10.42
C VAL A 167 2.10 5.57 -9.55
N ARG A 168 0.99 6.00 -10.17
CA ARG A 168 -0.33 6.23 -9.57
C ARG A 168 -1.36 5.52 -10.41
#